data_AF-A0A4P5WVF7-F1
#
_entry.id   AF-A0A4P5WVF7-F1
#
_cell.length_a   1.000
_cell.length_b   1.000
_cell.length_c   1.000
_cell.angle_alpha   90.00
_cell.angle_beta   90.00
_cell.angle_gamma   90.00
#
_symmetry.space_group_name_H-M   'P 1'
#
loop_
_entity.id
_entity.type
_entity.pdbx_description
1 polymer ?
#
loop_
_entity_poly.entity_id
_entity_poly.type
_entity_poly.pdbx_seq_one_letter_code
_entity_poly.pdbx_strand_id
1 'polypeptide(L)'
;MCWYLRCAAVCAVFWSAAWMSCADERTAVQATGLSQDGTWHPVTATLDGVDMSQAMRESTVLKLTGEQYSVTVNGTPDRGTCVVDRSVMPWRMKIQGTVGPNQGKTLLAIFELTKEDRLRVCYDLAGGQYPEAFAAAAGSGRLLMEYRRELARGAELAGEVLGVPDSDALLLKATDGREHRIRLNGIDAPELQQPFGKESQALLQQLLRGRKVRVVTQGEDRAGQIIGDVFVRLEEGQDEKLLNVELVERGWAWHFVRFAKDNRQLSEAEQKARAGRLGLWAEAGPVSPWDFRRQQAEAAKSGEPGTKPGQ
;
A
#
# COMPACT_ATOMS: atom_id res chain seq x y z
N MET A 1 23.12 64.28 -59.00
CA MET A 1 21.76 63.69 -58.88
C MET A 1 21.75 62.90 -57.59
N CYS A 2 21.14 63.44 -56.53
CA CYS A 2 19.90 62.94 -55.92
C CYS A 2 19.96 61.45 -55.55
N TRP A 3 19.70 60.96 -54.33
CA TRP A 3 19.14 61.50 -53.09
C TRP A 3 19.43 60.46 -51.96
N TYR A 4 19.71 60.91 -50.73
CA TYR A 4 19.09 60.54 -49.43
C TYR A 4 18.48 59.12 -49.26
N LEU A 5 18.55 58.38 -48.14
CA LEU A 5 18.99 58.54 -46.74
C LEU A 5 18.72 57.15 -46.08
N ARG A 6 19.56 56.56 -45.22
CA ARG A 6 19.41 56.51 -43.74
C ARG A 6 20.41 55.46 -43.22
N CYS A 7 21.40 55.88 -42.43
CA CYS A 7 21.42 55.92 -40.96
C CYS A 7 21.85 54.59 -40.32
N ALA A 8 23.07 54.67 -39.80
CA ALA A 8 23.76 53.87 -38.80
C ALA A 8 22.88 53.30 -37.68
N ALA A 9 23.27 52.14 -37.14
CA ALA A 9 23.97 52.08 -35.85
C ALA A 9 24.42 50.66 -35.50
N VAL A 10 25.64 50.60 -34.99
CA VAL A 10 26.33 49.48 -34.34
C VAL A 10 25.55 49.00 -33.11
N CYS A 11 25.43 47.69 -32.88
CA CYS A 11 25.25 47.18 -31.52
C CYS A 11 25.78 45.76 -31.34
N ALA A 12 26.55 45.64 -30.25
CA ALA A 12 27.24 44.51 -29.65
C ALA A 12 26.66 43.10 -29.87
N VAL A 13 27.59 42.17 -30.15
CA VAL A 13 27.43 40.72 -29.98
C VAL A 13 27.24 40.44 -28.48
N PHE A 14 26.02 40.13 -28.07
CA PHE A 14 25.76 39.51 -26.78
C PHE A 14 25.75 37.99 -26.96
N TRP A 15 26.66 37.32 -26.25
CA TRP A 15 26.58 35.89 -25.95
C TRP A 15 25.26 35.59 -25.24
N SER A 16 24.31 34.95 -25.93
CA SER A 16 23.22 34.25 -25.27
C SER A 16 23.69 32.84 -24.93
N ALA A 17 24.08 32.65 -23.67
CA ALA A 17 24.15 31.33 -23.07
C ALA A 17 22.74 30.73 -23.12
N ALA A 18 22.56 29.68 -23.92
CA ALA A 18 21.36 28.87 -23.92
C ALA A 18 21.30 28.12 -22.59
N TRP A 19 20.56 28.68 -21.63
CA TRP A 19 20.08 27.93 -20.48
C TRP A 19 18.97 27.03 -21.00
N MET A 20 19.35 25.81 -21.35
CA MET A 20 18.43 24.71 -21.60
C MET A 20 17.78 24.38 -20.26
N SER A 21 16.67 25.07 -19.97
CA SER A 21 15.82 24.72 -18.84
C SER A 21 15.32 23.31 -19.10
N CYS A 22 15.78 22.34 -18.32
CA CYS A 22 15.03 21.11 -18.09
C CYS A 22 13.75 21.51 -17.38
N ALA A 23 12.75 21.94 -18.15
CA ALA A 23 11.38 21.94 -17.70
C ALA A 23 11.04 20.49 -17.36
N ASP A 24 10.74 20.24 -16.09
CA ASP A 24 10.21 18.97 -15.62
C ASP A 24 8.85 18.77 -16.32
N GLU A 25 8.85 18.03 -17.43
CA GLU A 25 7.66 17.59 -18.17
C GLU A 25 6.88 16.55 -17.37
N ARG A 26 6.54 16.86 -16.12
CA ARG A 26 5.46 16.18 -15.41
C ARG A 26 4.16 16.81 -15.86
N THR A 27 3.69 16.35 -17.01
CA THR A 27 2.41 16.69 -17.63
C THR A 27 1.28 16.71 -16.59
N ALA A 28 0.83 17.93 -16.22
CA ALA A 28 -0.42 18.17 -15.50
C ALA A 28 -1.68 17.86 -16.37
N VAL A 29 -1.49 17.19 -17.50
CA VAL A 29 -2.46 17.05 -18.59
C VAL A 29 -2.86 15.58 -18.68
N GLN A 30 -3.73 15.12 -17.76
CA GLN A 30 -4.59 13.92 -17.87
C GLN A 30 -5.48 13.68 -16.64
N ALA A 31 -5.20 14.31 -15.50
CA ALA A 31 -5.88 14.01 -14.23
C ALA A 31 -7.32 14.58 -14.06
N THR A 32 -7.82 15.40 -14.98
CA THR A 32 -9.10 16.14 -14.81
C THR A 32 -10.32 15.23 -14.61
N GLY A 33 -10.28 13.99 -15.12
CA GLY A 33 -11.32 12.97 -14.90
C GLY A 33 -11.14 12.09 -13.65
N LEU A 34 -10.01 12.21 -12.93
CA LEU A 34 -9.74 11.38 -11.76
C LEU A 34 -10.45 11.94 -10.52
N SER A 35 -11.12 11.09 -9.75
CA SER A 35 -11.75 11.48 -8.49
C SER A 35 -10.76 11.41 -7.31
N GLN A 36 -10.81 12.40 -6.42
CA GLN A 36 -10.10 12.34 -5.14
C GLN A 36 -10.76 11.41 -4.13
N ASP A 37 -12.01 11.01 -4.35
CA ASP A 37 -12.76 10.16 -3.42
C ASP A 37 -12.12 8.80 -3.28
N GLY A 38 -11.96 8.32 -2.06
CA GLY A 38 -11.33 7.04 -1.75
C GLY A 38 -10.80 6.97 -0.33
N THR A 39 -10.27 5.80 0.02
CA THR A 39 -9.46 5.59 1.22
C THR A 39 -7.98 5.71 0.84
N TRP A 40 -7.23 6.49 1.59
CA TRP A 40 -5.87 6.94 1.29
C TRP A 40 -4.96 6.70 2.49
N HIS A 41 -3.79 6.12 2.23
CA HIS A 41 -2.78 5.76 3.21
C HIS A 41 -1.50 6.56 2.96
N PRO A 42 -0.92 7.25 3.95
CA PRO A 42 0.32 7.99 3.77
C PRO A 42 1.48 7.09 3.36
N VAL A 43 2.20 7.52 2.31
CA VAL A 43 3.50 6.99 1.89
C VAL A 43 4.61 7.86 2.47
N THR A 44 4.47 9.18 2.33
CA THR A 44 5.37 10.18 2.89
C THR A 44 4.58 11.24 3.65
N ALA A 45 5.23 11.87 4.64
CA ALA A 45 4.61 12.84 5.51
C ALA A 45 5.69 13.72 6.15
N THR A 46 5.68 15.02 5.81
CA THR A 46 6.66 16.00 6.31
C THR A 46 5.91 17.18 6.91
N LEU A 47 6.12 17.44 8.19
CA LEU A 47 5.57 18.58 8.92
C LEU A 47 6.71 19.53 9.27
N ASP A 48 6.66 20.76 8.76
CA ASP A 48 7.69 21.78 9.04
C ASP A 48 9.13 21.28 8.89
N GLY A 49 9.39 20.61 7.77
CA GLY A 49 10.70 20.08 7.41
C GLY A 49 11.08 18.80 8.15
N VAL A 50 10.22 18.28 9.01
CA VAL A 50 10.46 17.06 9.79
C VAL A 50 9.58 15.92 9.27
N ASP A 51 10.22 14.83 8.87
CA ASP A 51 9.51 13.62 8.48
C ASP A 51 8.82 12.97 9.67
N MET A 52 7.55 12.64 9.50
CA MET A 52 6.77 11.94 10.50
C MET A 52 7.27 10.48 10.64
N SER A 53 7.05 9.86 11.79
CA SER A 53 7.47 8.46 12.00
C SER A 53 6.66 7.50 11.12
N GLN A 54 7.24 6.33 10.82
CA GLN A 54 6.54 5.26 10.10
C GLN A 54 5.27 4.82 10.84
N ALA A 55 5.35 4.63 12.16
CA ALA A 55 4.19 4.23 12.97
C ALA A 55 3.03 5.24 12.88
N MET A 56 3.35 6.54 12.79
CA MET A 56 2.34 7.58 12.63
C MET A 56 1.69 7.56 11.23
N ARG A 57 2.48 7.27 10.18
CA ARG A 57 1.95 7.08 8.83
C ARG A 57 1.04 5.86 8.74
N GLU A 58 1.47 4.72 9.27
CA GLU A 58 0.71 3.46 9.25
C GLU A 58 -0.57 3.50 10.10
N SER A 59 -0.63 4.38 11.10
CA SER A 59 -1.82 4.59 11.91
C SER A 59 -2.76 5.67 11.36
N THR A 60 -2.37 6.32 10.26
CA THR A 60 -3.13 7.40 9.62
C THR A 60 -3.88 6.89 8.41
N VAL A 61 -5.20 7.10 8.39
CA VAL A 61 -6.07 6.78 7.24
C VAL A 61 -6.90 8.00 6.90
N LEU A 62 -6.82 8.46 5.65
CA LEU A 62 -7.65 9.53 5.11
C LEU A 62 -8.75 8.92 4.24
N LYS A 63 -10.01 9.30 4.49
CA LYS A 63 -11.14 8.98 3.63
C LYS A 63 -11.73 10.27 3.08
N LEU A 64 -11.90 10.33 1.76
CA LEU A 64 -12.58 11.40 1.03
C LEU A 64 -13.83 10.81 0.36
N THR A 65 -14.97 11.46 0.51
CA THR A 65 -16.25 11.03 -0.10
C THR A 65 -17.11 12.24 -0.40
N GLY A 66 -17.18 12.64 -1.68
CA GLY A 66 -17.80 13.90 -2.09
C GLY A 66 -17.17 15.08 -1.34
N GLU A 67 -18.00 15.83 -0.63
CA GLU A 67 -17.56 16.98 0.18
C GLU A 67 -17.20 16.61 1.62
N GLN A 68 -17.07 15.33 1.96
CA GLN A 68 -16.75 14.89 3.32
C GLN A 68 -15.32 14.35 3.41
N TYR A 69 -14.67 14.65 4.53
CA TYR A 69 -13.43 13.98 4.92
C TYR A 69 -13.58 13.30 6.28
N SER A 70 -12.82 12.22 6.45
CA SER A 70 -12.53 11.61 7.73
C SER A 70 -11.08 11.20 7.73
N VAL A 71 -10.27 11.77 8.61
CA VAL A 71 -8.93 11.25 8.90
C VAL A 71 -8.97 10.55 10.26
N THR A 72 -8.29 9.43 10.39
CA THR A 72 -8.07 8.75 11.67
C THR A 72 -6.59 8.65 11.90
N VAL A 73 -6.11 9.08 13.06
CA VAL A 73 -4.69 9.05 13.43
C VAL A 73 -4.59 8.35 14.77
N ASN A 74 -3.87 7.24 14.86
CA ASN A 74 -3.82 6.41 16.08
C ASN A 74 -5.21 6.09 16.66
N GLY A 75 -6.20 5.85 15.79
CA GLY A 75 -7.59 5.57 16.19
C GLY A 75 -8.41 6.80 16.59
N THR A 76 -7.82 8.00 16.64
CA THR A 76 -8.53 9.25 16.93
C THR A 76 -9.10 9.82 15.64
N PRO A 77 -10.43 9.95 15.50
CA PRO A 77 -11.04 10.51 14.30
C PRO A 77 -11.01 12.04 14.30
N ASP A 78 -10.81 12.61 13.11
CA ASP A 78 -11.04 14.01 12.77
C ASP A 78 -11.89 14.05 11.49
N ARG A 79 -13.02 14.75 11.53
CA ARG A 79 -14.05 14.69 10.47
C ARG A 79 -14.62 16.05 10.15
N GLY A 80 -15.07 16.23 8.92
CA GLY A 80 -15.81 17.41 8.53
C GLY A 80 -15.99 17.50 7.02
N THR A 81 -15.95 18.71 6.50
CA THR A 81 -16.16 18.96 5.08
C THR A 81 -14.84 19.24 4.36
N CYS A 82 -14.77 18.87 3.09
CA CYS A 82 -13.67 19.12 2.18
C CYS A 82 -14.25 19.58 0.84
N VAL A 83 -14.23 20.89 0.61
CA VAL A 83 -14.72 21.48 -0.65
C VAL A 83 -13.54 21.65 -1.59
N VAL A 84 -13.63 21.03 -2.77
CA VAL A 84 -12.57 21.08 -3.79
C VAL A 84 -12.83 22.16 -4.83
N ASP A 85 -11.79 22.90 -5.19
CA ASP A 85 -11.77 23.83 -6.31
C ASP A 85 -10.77 23.34 -7.35
N ARG A 86 -11.31 22.84 -8.46
CA ARG A 86 -10.54 22.33 -9.60
C ARG A 86 -10.36 23.35 -10.72
N SER A 87 -10.81 24.60 -10.54
CA SER A 87 -10.70 25.66 -11.55
C SER A 87 -9.31 26.32 -11.60
N VAL A 88 -8.46 26.03 -10.61
CA VAL A 88 -7.10 26.56 -10.47
C VAL A 88 -6.06 25.44 -10.41
N MET A 89 -4.80 25.73 -10.70
CA MET A 89 -3.69 24.77 -10.58
C MET A 89 -2.57 25.33 -9.70
N PRO A 90 -2.05 24.57 -8.72
CA PRO A 90 -2.57 23.27 -8.27
C PRO A 90 -4.01 23.37 -7.73
N TRP A 91 -4.77 22.27 -7.81
CA TRP A 91 -6.14 22.26 -7.29
C TRP A 91 -6.16 22.56 -5.80
N ARG A 92 -7.27 23.11 -5.31
CA ARG A 92 -7.40 23.53 -3.91
C ARG A 92 -8.43 22.71 -3.18
N MET A 93 -8.22 22.53 -1.89
CA MET A 93 -9.23 22.02 -0.96
C MET A 93 -9.35 22.95 0.24
N LYS A 94 -10.59 23.27 0.60
CA LYS A 94 -10.92 23.94 1.86
C LYS A 94 -11.52 22.90 2.79
N ILE A 95 -10.86 22.70 3.92
CA ILE A 95 -11.22 21.66 4.90
C ILE A 95 -11.76 22.35 6.14
N GLN A 96 -12.93 21.93 6.61
CA GLN A 96 -13.53 22.48 7.82
C GLN A 96 -13.83 21.36 8.80
N GLY A 97 -13.14 21.38 9.94
CA GLY A 97 -13.30 20.35 10.96
C GLY A 97 -14.58 20.54 11.76
N THR A 98 -15.34 19.46 11.92
CA THR A 98 -16.58 19.41 12.68
C THR A 98 -16.48 18.54 13.93
N VAL A 99 -15.57 17.56 13.93
CA VAL A 99 -15.32 16.63 15.04
C VAL A 99 -13.83 16.35 15.09
N GLY A 100 -13.25 16.32 16.30
CA GLY A 100 -11.85 15.93 16.52
C GLY A 100 -10.91 17.13 16.75
N PRO A 101 -9.59 16.90 16.68
CA PRO A 101 -8.57 17.92 16.95
C PRO A 101 -8.66 19.20 16.12
N ASN A 102 -9.34 19.17 14.98
CA ASN A 102 -9.55 20.33 14.11
C ASN A 102 -10.97 20.89 14.15
N GLN A 103 -11.80 20.51 15.13
CA GLN A 103 -13.15 21.06 15.28
C GLN A 103 -13.12 22.59 15.34
N GLY A 104 -13.93 23.23 14.47
CA GLY A 104 -14.03 24.68 14.35
C GLY A 104 -12.88 25.34 13.58
N LYS A 105 -11.85 24.58 13.17
CA LYS A 105 -10.75 25.10 12.36
C LYS A 105 -11.06 24.96 10.87
N THR A 106 -10.52 25.90 10.10
CA THR A 106 -10.44 25.81 8.64
C THR A 106 -8.99 25.57 8.27
N LEU A 107 -8.72 24.55 7.44
CA LEU A 107 -7.41 24.29 6.85
C LEU A 107 -7.52 24.54 5.36
N LEU A 108 -6.45 25.08 4.77
CA LEU A 108 -6.37 25.33 3.34
C LEU A 108 -5.28 24.44 2.76
N ALA A 109 -5.57 23.78 1.64
CA ALA A 109 -4.61 22.90 1.01
C ALA A 109 -4.61 23.05 -0.49
N ILE A 110 -3.46 22.74 -1.08
CA ILE A 110 -3.35 22.41 -2.50
C ILE A 110 -3.18 20.90 -2.66
N PHE A 111 -3.64 20.36 -3.77
CA PHE A 111 -3.48 18.95 -4.09
C PHE A 111 -3.38 18.67 -5.57
N GLU A 112 -2.89 17.48 -5.87
CA GLU A 112 -2.88 16.91 -7.21
C GLU A 112 -3.01 15.38 -7.13
N LEU A 113 -3.51 14.79 -8.22
CA LEU A 113 -3.46 13.35 -8.44
C LEU A 113 -2.33 13.08 -9.43
N THR A 114 -1.20 12.54 -8.96
CA THR A 114 -0.04 12.22 -9.81
C THR A 114 -0.26 10.94 -10.61
N LYS A 115 -1.12 10.06 -10.08
CA LYS A 115 -1.68 8.86 -10.71
C LYS A 115 -3.08 8.63 -10.13
N GLU A 116 -3.87 7.73 -10.72
CA GLU A 116 -5.18 7.36 -10.18
C GLU A 116 -5.12 6.90 -8.71
N ASP A 117 -4.02 6.27 -8.32
CA ASP A 117 -3.75 5.72 -6.99
C ASP A 117 -2.75 6.55 -6.17
N ARG A 118 -2.42 7.78 -6.58
CA ARG A 118 -1.48 8.65 -5.87
C ARG A 118 -2.03 10.07 -5.72
N LEU A 119 -2.17 10.49 -4.47
CA LEU A 119 -2.64 11.82 -4.08
C LEU A 119 -1.52 12.54 -3.35
N ARG A 120 -1.15 13.74 -3.79
CA ARG A 120 -0.22 14.61 -3.08
C ARG A 120 -0.98 15.81 -2.56
N VAL A 121 -0.82 16.13 -1.27
CA VAL A 121 -1.51 17.25 -0.62
C VAL A 121 -0.52 18.04 0.23
N CYS A 122 -0.56 19.37 0.10
CA CYS A 122 0.14 20.28 1.00
C CYS A 122 -0.89 21.12 1.75
N TYR A 123 -0.90 21.00 3.07
CA TYR A 123 -1.81 21.70 3.97
C TYR A 123 -1.12 22.89 4.63
N ASP A 124 -1.80 24.04 4.68
CA ASP A 124 -1.60 25.06 5.70
C ASP A 124 -2.56 24.74 6.87
N LEU A 125 -1.98 24.25 7.97
CA LEU A 125 -2.74 23.82 9.15
C LEU A 125 -3.32 25.01 9.94
N ALA A 126 -2.81 26.23 9.74
CA ALA A 126 -3.34 27.45 10.35
C ALA A 126 -4.50 28.04 9.54
N GLY A 127 -4.65 27.65 8.27
CA GLY A 127 -5.71 28.11 7.38
C GLY A 127 -5.58 29.57 6.95
N GLY A 128 -4.36 30.12 6.95
CA GLY A 128 -4.10 31.50 6.58
C GLY A 128 -4.18 31.72 5.07
N GLN A 129 -3.50 30.88 4.30
CA GLN A 129 -3.53 30.96 2.83
C GLN A 129 -3.35 29.59 2.18
N TYR A 130 -3.86 29.43 0.96
CA TYR A 130 -3.53 28.25 0.16
C TYR A 130 -2.01 28.21 -0.09
N PRO A 131 -1.32 27.08 0.13
CA PRO A 131 0.09 26.97 -0.21
C PRO A 131 0.32 27.23 -1.71
N GLU A 132 1.45 27.86 -2.04
CA GLU A 132 1.82 28.17 -3.43
C GLU A 132 2.58 27.02 -4.11
N ALA A 133 3.15 26.11 -3.31
CA ALA A 133 3.93 24.97 -3.77
C ALA A 133 3.83 23.79 -2.80
N PHE A 134 4.09 22.58 -3.29
CA PHE A 134 4.15 21.36 -2.49
C PHE A 134 5.43 21.29 -1.68
N ALA A 135 5.53 22.11 -0.64
CA ALA A 135 6.70 22.22 0.22
C ALA A 135 6.30 22.51 1.67
N ALA A 136 6.90 21.76 2.59
CA ALA A 136 6.77 21.93 4.03
C ALA A 136 8.14 22.28 4.63
N ALA A 137 8.59 23.52 4.41
CA ALA A 137 9.87 23.99 4.95
C ALA A 137 9.78 24.20 6.48
N ALA A 138 10.92 24.20 7.17
CA ALA A 138 10.98 24.46 8.60
C ALA A 138 10.32 25.80 8.96
N GLY A 139 9.41 25.76 9.93
CA GLY A 139 8.66 26.94 10.41
C GLY A 139 7.57 27.45 9.46
N SER A 140 7.19 26.70 8.43
CA SER A 140 6.16 27.11 7.47
C SER A 140 4.72 26.90 7.97
N GLY A 141 4.52 26.13 9.05
CA GLY A 141 3.23 25.62 9.51
C GLY A 141 2.60 24.60 8.56
N ARG A 142 3.37 24.01 7.63
CA ARG A 142 2.83 23.20 6.53
C ARG A 142 3.07 21.71 6.73
N LEU A 143 2.08 20.94 6.31
CA LEU A 143 2.14 19.49 6.23
C LEU A 143 2.10 19.07 4.76
N LEU A 144 3.15 18.42 4.27
CA LEU A 144 3.20 17.81 2.95
C LEU A 144 3.02 16.30 3.07
N MET A 145 2.05 15.75 2.33
CA MET A 145 1.71 14.33 2.37
C MET A 145 1.63 13.78 0.95
N GLU A 146 2.20 12.59 0.76
CA GLU A 146 1.87 11.74 -0.39
C GLU A 146 1.12 10.51 0.10
N TYR A 147 0.01 10.19 -0.56
CA TYR A 147 -0.84 9.08 -0.22
C TYR A 147 -0.90 8.08 -1.37
N ARG A 148 -1.06 6.80 -1.02
CA ARG A 148 -1.52 5.75 -1.92
C ARG A 148 -2.99 5.46 -1.67
N ARG A 149 -3.73 5.15 -2.72
CA ARG A 149 -5.12 4.70 -2.60
C ARG A 149 -5.17 3.24 -2.12
N GLU A 150 -6.08 2.94 -1.21
CA GLU A 150 -6.42 1.57 -0.81
C GLU A 150 -7.09 0.84 -1.98
N LEU A 151 -6.66 -0.40 -2.23
CA LEU A 151 -7.35 -1.25 -3.18
C LEU A 151 -8.69 -1.71 -2.62
N ALA A 152 -9.76 -1.44 -3.36
CA ALA A 152 -11.09 -1.90 -2.99
C ALA A 152 -11.13 -3.43 -2.88
N ARG A 153 -11.90 -3.94 -1.92
CA ARG A 153 -12.21 -5.38 -1.83
C ARG A 153 -12.90 -5.85 -3.12
N GLY A 154 -12.47 -7.00 -3.64
CA GLY A 154 -12.94 -7.56 -4.90
C GLY A 154 -12.23 -7.01 -6.14
N ALA A 155 -11.28 -6.08 -5.98
CA ALA A 155 -10.39 -5.69 -7.08
C ALA A 155 -9.55 -6.89 -7.52
N GLU A 156 -9.32 -6.99 -8.82
CA GLU A 156 -8.48 -8.04 -9.39
C GLU A 156 -7.11 -7.48 -9.81
N LEU A 157 -6.06 -8.16 -9.39
CA LEU A 157 -4.70 -7.95 -9.87
C LEU A 157 -4.25 -9.22 -10.61
N ALA A 158 -3.54 -9.06 -11.72
CA ALA A 158 -2.89 -10.17 -12.40
C ALA A 158 -1.44 -9.83 -12.68
N GLY A 159 -0.54 -10.80 -12.55
CA GLY A 159 0.88 -10.52 -12.67
C GLY A 159 1.80 -11.72 -12.48
N GLU A 160 3.09 -11.42 -12.50
CA GLU A 160 4.18 -12.39 -12.31
C GLU A 160 4.63 -12.39 -10.86
N VAL A 161 4.90 -13.59 -10.32
CA VAL A 161 5.44 -13.71 -8.96
C VAL A 161 6.95 -13.46 -8.99
N LEU A 162 7.39 -12.40 -8.33
CA LEU A 162 8.81 -12.04 -8.18
C LEU A 162 9.50 -12.86 -7.08
N GLY A 163 8.76 -13.28 -6.07
CA GLY A 163 9.30 -14.01 -4.94
C GLY A 163 8.26 -14.43 -3.92
N VAL A 164 8.68 -15.30 -3.00
CA VAL A 164 7.86 -15.85 -1.91
C VAL A 164 8.60 -15.55 -0.61
N PRO A 165 8.34 -14.39 0.02
CA PRO A 165 9.07 -13.96 1.21
C PRO A 165 8.71 -14.76 2.46
N ASP A 166 7.56 -15.44 2.46
CA ASP A 166 7.09 -16.27 3.58
C ASP A 166 6.21 -17.41 3.08
N SER A 167 5.83 -18.33 3.95
CA SER A 167 5.07 -19.55 3.64
C SER A 167 3.60 -19.31 3.25
N ASP A 168 3.07 -18.10 3.46
CA ASP A 168 1.72 -17.67 3.06
C ASP A 168 1.71 -16.28 2.40
N ALA A 169 2.87 -15.84 1.87
CA ALA A 169 3.00 -14.54 1.23
C ALA A 169 3.78 -14.61 -0.09
N LEU A 170 3.43 -13.74 -1.03
CA LEU A 170 4.12 -13.58 -2.32
C LEU A 170 4.37 -12.10 -2.65
N LEU A 171 5.37 -11.85 -3.50
CA LEU A 171 5.61 -10.57 -4.15
C LEU A 171 5.12 -10.66 -5.60
N LEU A 172 4.13 -9.85 -5.94
CA LEU A 172 3.51 -9.80 -7.26
C LEU A 172 3.98 -8.55 -8.01
N LYS A 173 4.49 -8.73 -9.22
CA LYS A 173 4.58 -7.65 -10.20
C LYS A 173 3.31 -7.66 -11.06
N ALA A 174 2.41 -6.73 -10.76
CA ALA A 174 1.14 -6.59 -11.47
C ALA A 174 1.36 -6.15 -12.93
N THR A 175 0.35 -6.36 -13.77
CA THR A 175 0.38 -6.06 -15.21
C THR A 175 0.61 -4.57 -15.50
N ASP A 176 0.23 -3.70 -14.57
CA ASP A 176 0.50 -2.25 -14.62
C ASP A 176 1.95 -1.87 -14.20
N GLY A 177 2.78 -2.86 -13.89
CA GLY A 177 4.18 -2.70 -13.49
C GLY A 177 4.40 -2.44 -12.00
N ARG A 178 3.35 -2.30 -11.18
CA ARG A 178 3.48 -2.10 -9.73
C ARG A 178 3.81 -3.40 -9.01
N GLU A 179 4.58 -3.27 -7.94
CA GLU A 179 4.90 -4.38 -7.06
C GLU A 179 4.01 -4.36 -5.81
N HIS A 180 3.45 -5.53 -5.49
CA HIS A 180 2.56 -5.71 -4.35
C HIS A 180 3.01 -6.89 -3.50
N ARG A 181 3.04 -6.71 -2.18
CA ARG A 181 3.13 -7.83 -1.25
C ARG A 181 1.73 -8.35 -0.98
N ILE A 182 1.50 -9.64 -1.23
CA ILE A 182 0.22 -10.31 -1.04
C ILE A 182 0.36 -11.33 0.08
N ARG A 183 -0.53 -11.29 1.08
CA ARG A 183 -0.75 -12.37 2.06
C ARG A 183 -1.95 -13.18 1.61
N LEU A 184 -1.83 -14.50 1.64
CA LEU A 184 -2.92 -15.39 1.26
C LEU A 184 -4.02 -15.32 2.33
N ASN A 185 -5.22 -14.97 1.89
CA ASN A 185 -6.40 -14.86 2.72
C ASN A 185 -6.80 -16.20 3.37
N GLY A 186 -7.23 -16.15 4.63
CA GLY A 186 -7.87 -17.25 5.35
C GLY A 186 -6.95 -18.38 5.81
N ILE A 187 -5.65 -18.31 5.54
CA ILE A 187 -4.67 -19.31 5.96
C ILE A 187 -3.61 -18.69 6.88
N ASP A 188 -2.87 -19.55 7.57
CA ASP A 188 -1.68 -19.19 8.34
C ASP A 188 -0.67 -20.33 8.17
N ALA A 189 0.46 -20.05 7.57
CA ALA A 189 1.50 -21.06 7.30
C ALA A 189 2.61 -20.98 8.37
N PRO A 190 3.39 -22.04 8.58
CA PRO A 190 4.46 -22.02 9.57
C PRO A 190 5.48 -20.93 9.24
N GLU A 191 5.88 -20.21 10.28
CA GLU A 191 6.93 -19.20 10.20
C GLU A 191 8.24 -19.84 9.71
N LEU A 192 9.10 -19.11 9.00
CA LEU A 192 10.37 -19.67 8.49
C LEU A 192 11.28 -20.30 9.55
N GLN A 193 11.16 -19.87 10.82
CA GLN A 193 11.91 -20.42 11.95
C GLN A 193 11.18 -21.54 12.70
N GLN A 194 9.92 -21.80 12.36
CA GLN A 194 9.13 -22.89 12.90
C GLN A 194 9.46 -24.19 12.17
N PRO A 195 9.29 -25.37 12.81
CA PRO A 195 9.25 -26.65 12.09
C PRO A 195 8.34 -26.56 10.86
N PHE A 196 8.81 -27.12 9.74
CA PHE A 196 8.15 -27.12 8.43
C PHE A 196 8.00 -25.76 7.74
N GLY A 197 8.52 -24.67 8.29
CA GLY A 197 8.45 -23.34 7.66
C GLY A 197 9.18 -23.28 6.32
N LYS A 198 10.40 -23.81 6.25
CA LYS A 198 11.18 -23.82 5.00
C LYS A 198 10.56 -24.72 3.94
N GLU A 199 10.02 -25.86 4.35
CA GLU A 199 9.36 -26.84 3.49
C GLU A 199 8.05 -26.28 2.93
N SER A 200 7.25 -25.59 3.76
CA SER A 200 6.04 -24.89 3.33
C SER A 200 6.36 -23.78 2.32
N GLN A 201 7.36 -22.94 2.62
CA GLN A 201 7.83 -21.92 1.68
C GLN A 201 8.34 -22.52 0.37
N ALA A 202 9.10 -23.62 0.42
CA ALA A 202 9.63 -24.29 -0.78
C ALA A 202 8.50 -24.84 -1.66
N LEU A 203 7.45 -25.42 -1.06
CA LEU A 203 6.27 -25.82 -1.82
C LEU A 203 5.60 -24.61 -2.48
N LEU A 204 5.37 -23.51 -1.75
CA LEU A 204 4.76 -22.31 -2.31
C LEU A 204 5.58 -21.76 -3.49
N GLN A 205 6.91 -21.72 -3.35
CA GLN A 205 7.83 -21.38 -4.44
C GLN A 205 7.66 -22.32 -5.64
N GLN A 206 7.62 -23.63 -5.42
CA GLN A 206 7.42 -24.60 -6.49
C GLN A 206 6.07 -24.43 -7.22
N LEU A 207 5.00 -24.16 -6.47
CA LEU A 207 3.66 -23.93 -7.01
C LEU A 207 3.57 -22.61 -7.78
N LEU A 208 4.42 -21.62 -7.52
CA LEU A 208 4.39 -20.31 -8.19
C LEU A 208 5.47 -20.11 -9.26
N ARG A 209 6.51 -20.95 -9.28
CA ARG A 209 7.66 -20.80 -10.17
C ARG A 209 7.25 -20.71 -11.64
N GLY A 210 7.59 -19.58 -12.28
CA GLY A 210 7.33 -19.34 -13.70
C GLY A 210 5.85 -19.18 -14.07
N ARG A 211 4.97 -19.01 -13.08
CA ARG A 211 3.53 -18.88 -13.29
C ARG A 211 3.06 -17.45 -13.04
N LYS A 212 2.04 -17.05 -13.80
CA LYS A 212 1.25 -15.87 -13.50
C LYS A 212 0.15 -16.24 -12.50
N VAL A 213 -0.23 -15.27 -11.69
CA VAL A 213 -1.34 -15.42 -10.74
C VAL A 213 -2.36 -14.32 -10.95
N ARG A 214 -3.61 -14.62 -10.60
CA ARG A 214 -4.68 -13.65 -10.42
C ARG A 214 -5.00 -13.55 -8.93
N VAL A 215 -5.15 -12.34 -8.42
CA VAL A 215 -5.41 -12.06 -7.01
C VAL A 215 -6.70 -11.28 -6.91
N VAL A 216 -7.65 -11.80 -6.12
CA VAL A 216 -8.87 -11.07 -5.74
C VAL A 216 -8.65 -10.51 -4.35
N THR A 217 -8.68 -9.18 -4.21
CA THR A 217 -8.39 -8.51 -2.94
C THR A 217 -9.52 -8.76 -1.92
N GLN A 218 -9.14 -9.01 -0.68
CA GLN A 218 -10.04 -9.11 0.48
C GLN A 218 -9.89 -7.92 1.44
N GLY A 219 -8.88 -7.07 1.19
CA GLY A 219 -8.56 -5.86 1.94
C GLY A 219 -7.06 -5.68 2.02
N GLU A 220 -6.63 -4.72 2.83
CA GLU A 220 -5.23 -4.49 3.17
C GLU A 220 -5.05 -4.51 4.69
N ASP A 221 -3.88 -4.90 5.15
CA ASP A 221 -3.50 -4.67 6.55
C ASP A 221 -2.94 -3.25 6.78
N ARG A 222 -2.56 -2.97 8.03
CA ARG A 222 -2.05 -1.63 8.42
C ARG A 222 -0.74 -1.25 7.74
N ALA A 223 0.07 -2.23 7.32
CA ALA A 223 1.30 -2.00 6.59
C ALA A 223 1.06 -1.82 5.08
N GLY A 224 -0.18 -2.02 4.63
CA GLY A 224 -0.53 -2.01 3.21
C GLY A 224 -0.24 -3.30 2.47
N GLN A 225 0.01 -4.40 3.20
CA GLN A 225 0.05 -5.71 2.56
C GLN A 225 -1.37 -6.09 2.14
N ILE A 226 -1.53 -6.47 0.88
CA ILE A 226 -2.81 -6.92 0.35
C ILE A 226 -3.11 -8.29 0.94
N ILE A 227 -4.32 -8.47 1.45
CA ILE A 227 -4.87 -9.78 1.82
C ILE A 227 -5.69 -10.25 0.62
N GLY A 228 -5.43 -11.43 0.07
CA GLY A 228 -6.06 -11.83 -1.19
C GLY A 228 -6.28 -13.33 -1.37
N ASP A 229 -7.31 -13.65 -2.16
CA ASP A 229 -7.52 -14.98 -2.71
C ASP A 229 -6.68 -15.10 -3.98
N VAL A 230 -5.72 -16.02 -3.98
CA VAL A 230 -4.74 -16.17 -5.07
C VAL A 230 -5.13 -17.35 -5.94
N PHE A 231 -5.33 -17.09 -7.22
CA PHE A 231 -5.66 -18.06 -8.24
C PHE A 231 -4.45 -18.31 -9.13
N VAL A 232 -4.14 -19.58 -9.38
CA VAL A 232 -3.01 -20.00 -10.20
C VAL A 232 -3.38 -21.22 -11.03
N ARG A 233 -2.93 -21.24 -12.30
CA ARG A 233 -2.99 -22.42 -13.15
C ARG A 233 -1.76 -23.30 -12.88
N LEU A 234 -1.95 -24.44 -12.23
CA LEU A 234 -0.83 -25.33 -11.87
C LEU A 234 -0.29 -26.13 -13.05
N GLU A 235 -1.18 -26.53 -13.96
CA GLU A 235 -0.89 -27.34 -15.15
C GLU A 235 -1.47 -26.68 -16.40
N GLU A 236 -0.78 -26.86 -17.53
CA GLU A 236 -1.26 -26.33 -18.81
C GLU A 236 -2.57 -27.00 -19.23
N GLY A 237 -3.54 -26.20 -19.70
CA GLY A 237 -4.86 -26.68 -20.10
C GLY A 237 -5.87 -26.91 -18.96
N GLN A 238 -5.49 -26.66 -17.69
CA GLN A 238 -6.43 -26.72 -16.55
C GLN A 238 -6.98 -25.34 -16.15
N ASP A 239 -8.12 -25.36 -15.46
CA ASP A 239 -8.66 -24.17 -14.80
C ASP A 239 -7.76 -23.68 -13.66
N GLU A 240 -7.90 -22.41 -13.31
CA GLU A 240 -7.20 -21.85 -12.15
C GLU A 240 -7.68 -22.51 -10.86
N LYS A 241 -6.74 -22.82 -9.98
CA LYS A 241 -7.01 -23.27 -8.63
C LYS A 241 -6.83 -22.14 -7.63
N LEU A 242 -7.64 -22.15 -6.58
CA LEU A 242 -7.45 -21.29 -5.41
C LEU A 242 -6.27 -21.82 -4.59
N LEU A 243 -5.12 -21.15 -4.70
CA LEU A 243 -3.86 -21.52 -4.06
C LEU A 243 -3.99 -21.60 -2.53
N ASN A 244 -4.80 -20.73 -1.95
CA ASN A 244 -5.05 -20.70 -0.51
C ASN A 244 -5.57 -22.07 -0.01
N VAL A 245 -6.53 -22.66 -0.73
CA VAL A 245 -7.09 -23.98 -0.41
C VAL A 245 -6.10 -25.09 -0.73
N GLU A 246 -5.38 -24.98 -1.85
CA GLU A 246 -4.37 -25.96 -2.28
C GLU A 246 -3.25 -26.13 -1.24
N LEU A 247 -2.78 -25.04 -0.61
CA LEU A 247 -1.77 -25.11 0.46
C LEU A 247 -2.28 -25.87 1.70
N VAL A 248 -3.53 -25.63 2.09
CA VAL A 248 -4.15 -26.31 3.23
C VAL A 248 -4.41 -27.79 2.91
N GLU A 249 -4.93 -28.10 1.72
CA GLU A 249 -5.25 -29.48 1.29
C GLU A 249 -3.99 -30.34 1.19
N ARG A 250 -2.84 -29.75 0.82
CA ARG A 250 -1.53 -30.42 0.83
C ARG A 250 -0.88 -30.48 2.22
N GLY A 251 -1.48 -29.86 3.23
CA GLY A 251 -1.00 -29.88 4.62
C GLY A 251 0.16 -28.93 4.92
N TRP A 252 0.29 -27.81 4.19
CA TRP A 252 1.40 -26.84 4.37
C TRP A 252 0.96 -25.50 4.95
N ALA A 253 -0.33 -25.33 5.20
CA ALA A 253 -0.88 -24.20 5.93
C ALA A 253 -2.06 -24.65 6.79
N TRP A 254 -2.35 -23.87 7.83
CA TRP A 254 -3.52 -24.04 8.69
C TRP A 254 -4.71 -23.26 8.14
N HIS A 255 -5.92 -23.77 8.36
CA HIS A 255 -7.13 -22.96 8.23
C HIS A 255 -7.16 -21.93 9.36
N PHE A 256 -7.05 -20.65 9.02
CA PHE A 256 -7.02 -19.59 10.03
C PHE A 256 -8.43 -19.21 10.49
N VAL A 257 -9.01 -20.06 11.34
CA VAL A 257 -10.40 -19.96 11.83
C VAL A 257 -10.76 -18.57 12.39
N ARG A 258 -9.79 -17.85 12.99
CA ARG A 258 -10.01 -16.49 13.52
C ARG A 258 -10.54 -15.52 12.45
N PHE A 259 -10.09 -15.64 11.21
CA PHE A 259 -10.46 -14.74 10.12
C PHE A 259 -11.31 -15.39 9.04
N ALA A 260 -11.36 -16.73 9.00
CA ALA A 260 -12.07 -17.48 7.97
C ALA A 260 -12.97 -18.57 8.53
N LYS A 261 -13.58 -18.36 9.70
CA LYS A 261 -14.38 -19.37 10.43
C LYS A 261 -15.38 -20.12 9.55
N ASP A 262 -16.10 -19.40 8.69
CA ASP A 262 -17.19 -19.96 7.87
C ASP A 262 -16.71 -20.41 6.47
N ASN A 263 -15.39 -20.42 6.22
CA ASN A 263 -14.83 -20.89 4.95
C ASN A 263 -14.79 -22.42 4.91
N ARG A 264 -15.85 -23.00 4.31
CA ARG A 264 -16.02 -24.44 4.19
C ARG A 264 -14.93 -25.14 3.37
N GLN A 265 -14.43 -24.50 2.30
CA GLN A 265 -13.37 -25.08 1.47
C GLN A 265 -12.08 -25.29 2.26
N LEU A 266 -11.68 -24.29 3.06
CA LEU A 266 -10.50 -24.38 3.92
C LEU A 266 -10.68 -25.42 5.03
N SER A 267 -11.86 -25.48 5.64
CA SER A 267 -12.15 -26.47 6.68
C SER A 267 -12.09 -27.91 6.15
N GLU A 268 -12.71 -28.18 4.99
CA GLU A 268 -12.68 -29.49 4.35
C GLU A 268 -11.28 -29.87 3.87
N ALA A 269 -10.53 -28.92 3.31
CA ALA A 269 -9.13 -29.12 2.92
C ALA A 269 -8.25 -29.53 4.11
N GLU A 270 -8.40 -28.86 5.26
CA GLU A 270 -7.62 -29.17 6.45
C GLU A 270 -7.97 -30.56 7.00
N GLN A 271 -9.25 -30.92 7.02
CA GLN A 271 -9.70 -32.25 7.45
C GLN A 271 -9.08 -33.36 6.59
N LYS A 272 -9.04 -33.18 5.26
CA LYS A 272 -8.38 -34.12 4.35
C LYS A 272 -6.89 -34.24 4.63
N ALA A 273 -6.20 -33.11 4.80
CA ALA A 273 -4.77 -33.09 5.05
C ALA A 273 -4.41 -33.78 6.38
N ARG A 274 -5.20 -33.56 7.43
CA ARG A 274 -5.08 -34.25 8.73
C ARG A 274 -5.30 -35.75 8.61
N ALA A 275 -6.39 -36.16 7.96
CA ALA A 275 -6.71 -37.58 7.76
C ALA A 275 -5.62 -38.31 6.96
N GLY A 276 -5.04 -37.64 5.97
CA GLY A 276 -3.94 -38.16 5.16
C GLY A 276 -2.55 -38.04 5.79
N ARG A 277 -2.42 -37.42 6.98
CA ARG A 277 -1.14 -37.11 7.63
C ARG A 277 -0.15 -36.40 6.70
N LEU A 278 -0.64 -35.43 5.92
CA LEU A 278 0.14 -34.71 4.92
C LEU A 278 0.89 -33.52 5.53
N GLY A 279 2.10 -33.25 5.04
CA GLY A 279 2.90 -32.08 5.44
C GLY A 279 3.03 -31.97 6.97
N LEU A 280 2.56 -30.86 7.52
CA LEU A 280 2.52 -30.54 8.95
C LEU A 280 1.87 -31.65 9.80
N TRP A 281 0.86 -32.32 9.25
CA TRP A 281 0.08 -33.34 9.93
C TRP A 281 0.77 -34.72 10.00
N ALA A 282 1.96 -34.85 9.41
CA ALA A 282 2.79 -36.04 9.61
C ALA A 282 3.27 -36.15 11.07
N GLU A 283 3.53 -35.00 11.71
CA GLU A 283 3.88 -34.90 13.12
C GLU A 283 2.67 -35.18 14.03
N ALA A 284 2.91 -35.77 15.21
CA ALA A 284 1.84 -36.11 16.15
C ALA A 284 1.19 -34.89 16.84
N GLY A 285 1.88 -33.75 16.88
CA GLY A 285 1.40 -32.53 17.53
C GLY A 285 1.99 -31.26 16.93
N PRO A 286 1.71 -30.97 15.64
CA PRO A 286 2.24 -29.77 15.00
C PRO A 286 1.72 -28.53 15.73
N VAL A 287 2.63 -27.61 16.03
CA VAL A 287 2.30 -26.32 16.64
C VAL A 287 1.73 -25.41 15.55
N SER A 288 0.67 -24.68 15.85
CA SER A 288 0.12 -23.68 14.92
C SER A 288 1.01 -22.42 14.87
N PRO A 289 1.00 -21.64 13.77
CA PRO A 289 1.83 -20.43 13.71
C PRO A 289 1.44 -19.39 14.77
N TRP A 290 0.15 -19.26 15.09
CA TRP A 290 -0.27 -18.34 16.15
C TRP A 290 0.17 -18.79 17.55
N ASP A 291 0.20 -20.10 17.84
CA ASP A 291 0.71 -20.59 19.12
C ASP A 291 2.24 -20.45 19.19
N PHE A 292 2.95 -20.71 18.08
CA PHE A 292 4.39 -20.51 17.97
C PHE A 292 4.79 -19.03 18.21
N ARG A 293 4.08 -18.09 17.58
CA ARG A 293 4.28 -16.65 17.82
C ARG A 293 4.00 -16.25 19.28
N ARG A 294 2.99 -16.85 19.94
CA ARG A 294 2.75 -16.60 21.38
C ARG A 294 3.90 -17.09 22.25
N GLN A 295 4.39 -18.31 22.01
CA GLN A 295 5.52 -18.89 22.75
C GLN A 295 6.78 -18.04 22.61
N GLN A 296 7.10 -17.56 21.40
CA GLN A 296 8.24 -16.66 21.18
C GLN A 296 8.08 -15.33 21.94
N ALA A 297 6.88 -14.74 21.91
CA ALA A 297 6.62 -13.49 22.61
C ALA A 297 6.69 -13.64 24.15
N GLU A 298 6.33 -14.80 24.68
CA GLU A 298 6.46 -15.13 26.11
C GLU A 298 7.94 -15.33 26.50
N ALA A 299 8.70 -16.09 25.70
CA ALA A 299 10.14 -16.30 25.93
C ALA A 299 10.95 -14.99 25.89
N ALA A 300 10.62 -14.09 24.95
CA ALA A 300 11.25 -12.77 24.86
C ALA A 300 10.97 -11.89 26.09
N LYS A 301 9.84 -12.10 26.77
CA LYS A 301 9.50 -11.38 28.01
C LYS A 301 10.13 -12.00 29.26
N SER A 302 10.35 -13.32 29.26
CA SER A 302 10.97 -14.03 30.40
C SER A 302 12.51 -13.97 30.39
N GLY A 303 13.14 -13.59 29.28
CA GLY A 303 14.59 -13.45 29.19
C GLY A 303 15.35 -14.78 29.09
N GLU A 304 14.65 -15.89 28.82
CA GLU A 304 15.29 -17.20 28.63
C GLU A 304 15.79 -17.36 27.18
N PRO A 305 17.06 -17.76 26.95
CA PRO A 305 17.56 -18.07 25.62
C PRO A 305 16.82 -19.29 25.07
N GLY A 306 16.18 -19.14 23.90
CA GLY A 306 15.40 -20.18 23.25
C GLY A 306 16.18 -21.49 23.06
N THR A 307 15.71 -22.55 23.72
CA THR A 307 16.21 -23.90 23.55
C THR A 307 15.90 -24.37 22.12
N LYS A 308 16.94 -24.66 21.33
CA LYS A 308 16.78 -25.33 20.04
C LYS A 308 16.13 -26.71 20.25
N PRO A 309 15.05 -27.06 19.53
CA PRO A 309 14.57 -28.44 19.51
C PRO A 309 15.61 -29.33 18.82
N GLY A 310 15.82 -30.52 19.38
CA GLY A 310 16.91 -31.43 19.07
C GLY A 310 16.94 -31.97 17.64
N GLN A 311 18.15 -32.43 17.30
CA GLN A 311 18.58 -33.13 16.09
C GLN A 311 17.74 -34.35 15.74
#